data_AF-A0A920NV88-F1
#
_entry.id   AF-A0A920NV88-F1
#
_cell.length_a   1.000
_cell.length_b   1.000
_cell.length_c   1.000
_cell.angle_alpha   90.00
_cell.angle_beta   90.00
_cell.angle_gamma   90.00
#
_symmetry.space_group_name_H-M   'P 1'
#
loop_
_entity.id
_entity.type
_entity.pdbx_description
1 polymer ?
#
loop_
_entity_poly.entity_id
_entity_poly.type
_entity_poly.pdbx_seq_one_letter_code
_entity_poly.pdbx_strand_id
1 'polypeptide(L)'
;MYGRNSIGGAINYITKKPSFENGAEVRMLAGDYSNIQYYGMVTGPITDKLAFRATTAKMDRDGTQKNVGGGRDLRSLDDYNSVITLLYTPNDELNFKSELMIV
;
A
#
# COMPACT_ATOMS: atom_id res chain seq x y z
N MET A 1 11.38 12.26 -17.88
CA MET A 1 12.66 11.55 -18.13
C MET A 1 13.54 11.76 -16.91
N TYR A 2 13.85 10.72 -16.15
CA TYR A 2 14.68 10.86 -14.94
C TYR A 2 16.15 10.73 -15.33
N GLY A 3 16.88 11.82 -15.20
CA GLY A 3 18.30 11.90 -15.48
C GLY A 3 19.14 11.13 -14.47
N ARG A 4 20.26 10.59 -14.99
CA ARG A 4 21.34 9.86 -14.32
C ARG A 4 20.94 8.51 -13.72
N ASN A 5 21.10 7.48 -14.57
CA ASN A 5 21.11 6.06 -14.27
C ASN A 5 21.91 5.73 -13.01
N SER A 6 21.23 5.19 -11.99
CA SER A 6 21.90 4.21 -11.12
C SER A 6 22.20 2.97 -11.96
N ILE A 7 23.45 2.48 -11.91
CA ILE A 7 23.91 1.30 -12.67
C ILE A 7 23.13 0.02 -12.29
N GLY A 8 22.39 0.03 -11.17
CA GLY A 8 21.62 -1.10 -10.65
C GLY A 8 20.20 -1.30 -11.22
N GLY A 9 19.74 -0.47 -12.17
CA GLY A 9 18.38 -0.56 -12.73
C GLY A 9 17.32 0.23 -11.96
N ALA A 10 16.08 0.22 -12.44
CA ALA A 10 14.96 0.98 -11.86
C ALA A 10 13.86 0.03 -11.38
N ILE A 11 13.38 0.25 -10.15
CA ILE A 11 12.18 -0.43 -9.64
C ILE A 11 10.99 0.50 -9.94
N ASN A 12 10.04 0.01 -10.73
CA ASN A 12 8.81 0.74 -11.02
C ASN A 12 7.66 0.17 -10.18
N TYR A 13 7.21 0.93 -9.18
CA TYR A 13 6.06 0.57 -8.38
C TYR A 13 4.81 1.24 -8.95
N ILE A 14 3.87 0.44 -9.48
CA ILE A 14 2.62 0.93 -10.06
C ILE A 14 1.47 0.60 -9.10
N THR A 15 0.91 1.64 -8.48
CA THR A 15 -0.30 1.52 -7.67
C THR A 15 -1.51 1.19 -8.54
N LYS A 16 -2.38 0.31 -8.04
CA LYS A 16 -3.66 0.02 -8.72
C LYS A 16 -4.54 1.28 -8.68
N LYS A 17 -5.16 1.61 -9.82
CA LYS A 17 -6.07 2.76 -9.94
C LYS A 17 -7.40 2.53 -9.18
N PRO A 18 -8.11 3.60 -8.81
CA PRO A 18 -9.53 3.53 -8.44
C PRO A 18 -10.38 2.91 -9.55
N SER A 19 -11.43 2.18 -9.16
CA SER A 19 -12.44 1.63 -10.07
C SER A 19 -13.76 2.40 -9.93
N PHE A 20 -14.48 2.54 -11.04
CA PHE A 20 -15.87 3.02 -11.05
C PHE A 20 -16.88 1.91 -10.70
N GLU A 21 -16.39 0.72 -10.40
CA GLU A 21 -17.17 -0.37 -9.82
C GLU A 21 -16.77 -0.57 -8.36
N ASN A 22 -17.77 -0.81 -7.50
CA ASN A 22 -17.52 -1.11 -6.10
C ASN A 22 -16.73 -2.41 -5.97
N GLY A 23 -15.66 -2.37 -5.19
CA GLY A 23 -14.82 -3.52 -4.91
C GLY A 23 -14.17 -3.41 -3.55
N ALA A 24 -14.05 -4.55 -2.88
CA ALA A 24 -13.33 -4.64 -1.62
C ALA A 24 -12.48 -5.91 -1.61
N GLU A 25 -11.36 -5.84 -0.91
CA GLU A 25 -10.45 -6.96 -0.72
C GLU A 25 -9.90 -6.90 0.71
N VAL A 26 -9.95 -8.04 1.39
CA VAL A 26 -9.32 -8.22 2.69
C VAL A 26 -8.43 -9.44 2.61
N ARG A 27 -7.20 -9.32 3.09
CA ARG A 27 -6.29 -10.46 3.26
C ARG A 27 -5.71 -10.43 4.66
N MET A 28 -5.62 -11.62 5.24
CA MET A 28 -4.95 -11.84 6.51
C MET A 28 -3.96 -12.98 6.32
N LEU A 29 -2.77 -12.84 6.90
CA LEU A 29 -1.74 -13.86 6.87
C LEU A 29 -1.22 -14.05 8.29
N ALA A 30 -1.15 -15.30 8.73
CA ALA A 30 -0.48 -15.70 9.95
C ALA A 30 0.68 -16.65 9.61
N GLY A 31 1.78 -16.57 10.34
CA GLY A 31 2.95 -17.43 10.13
C GLY A 31 3.89 -17.46 11.33
N ASP A 32 5.09 -18.01 11.12
CA ASP A 32 6.11 -18.16 12.17
C ASP A 32 6.55 -16.82 12.76
N TYR A 33 7.15 -16.87 13.96
CA TYR A 33 7.62 -15.69 14.70
C TYR A 33 6.50 -14.67 14.97
N SER A 34 5.31 -15.17 15.33
CA SER A 34 4.13 -14.34 15.56
C SER A 34 3.80 -13.42 14.37
N ASN A 35 4.19 -13.79 13.15
CA ASN A 35 3.96 -12.97 11.96
C ASN A 35 2.47 -12.85 11.71
N ILE A 36 1.93 -11.64 11.80
CA ILE A 36 0.55 -11.32 11.47
C ILE A 36 0.55 -10.16 10.49
N GLN A 37 -0.13 -10.36 9.37
CA GLN A 37 -0.29 -9.34 8.34
C GLN A 37 -1.76 -9.11 8.05
N TYR A 38 -2.12 -7.84 7.92
CA TYR A 38 -3.43 -7.38 7.54
C TYR A 38 -3.30 -6.55 6.28
N TYR A 39 -4.18 -6.80 5.32
CA TYR A 39 -4.33 -5.98 4.13
C TYR A 39 -5.82 -5.73 3.92
N GLY A 40 -6.18 -4.47 3.73
CA GLY A 40 -7.53 -4.05 3.41
C GLY A 40 -7.51 -3.10 2.23
N MET A 41 -8.46 -3.27 1.32
CA MET A 41 -8.65 -2.39 0.19
C MET A 41 -10.12 -2.22 -0.10
N VAL A 42 -10.50 -0.99 -0.39
CA VAL A 42 -11.83 -0.65 -0.89
C VAL A 42 -11.69 0.35 -2.04
N THR A 43 -12.53 0.21 -3.04
CA THR A 43 -12.60 1.13 -4.18
C THR A 43 -14.03 1.22 -4.67
N GLY A 44 -14.36 2.34 -5.31
CA GLY A 44 -15.65 2.53 -5.94
C GLY A 44 -15.86 3.98 -6.40
N PRO A 45 -16.99 4.25 -7.07
CA PRO A 45 -17.40 5.58 -7.44
C PRO A 45 -17.90 6.36 -6.21
N ILE A 46 -17.43 7.59 -6.06
CA ILE A 46 -18.09 8.63 -5.26
C ILE A 46 -19.21 9.27 -6.10
N THR A 47 -18.95 9.48 -7.39
CA THR A 47 -19.92 9.92 -8.42
C THR A 47 -19.59 9.23 -9.75
N ASP A 48 -20.41 9.44 -10.78
CA ASP A 48 -20.18 8.92 -12.14
C ASP A 48 -18.83 9.39 -12.76
N LYS A 49 -18.23 10.43 -12.18
CA LYS A 49 -16.99 11.05 -12.67
C LYS A 49 -15.86 11.05 -11.64
N LEU A 50 -16.12 10.62 -10.41
CA LEU A 50 -15.14 10.62 -9.33
C LEU A 50 -15.11 9.25 -8.67
N ALA A 51 -13.96 8.59 -8.69
CA ALA A 51 -13.74 7.32 -8.02
C ALA A 51 -12.65 7.44 -6.95
N PHE A 52 -12.75 6.59 -5.93
CA PHE A 52 -11.75 6.51 -4.87
C PHE A 52 -11.21 5.10 -4.71
N ARG A 53 -10.01 5.02 -4.12
CA ARG A 53 -9.42 3.80 -3.61
C ARG A 53 -8.75 4.12 -2.30
N ALA A 54 -9.05 3.34 -1.27
CA ALA A 54 -8.31 3.33 -0.02
C ALA A 54 -7.69 1.95 0.16
N THR A 55 -6.43 1.90 0.57
CA THR A 55 -5.71 0.67 0.82
C THR A 55 -4.92 0.85 2.11
N THR A 56 -4.96 -0.14 2.99
CA THR A 56 -4.20 -0.17 4.23
C THR A 56 -3.52 -1.53 4.36
N ALA A 57 -2.30 -1.54 4.87
CA ALA A 57 -1.56 -2.74 5.15
C ALA A 57 -0.82 -2.57 6.48
N LYS A 58 -0.83 -3.62 7.30
CA LYS A 58 -0.04 -3.69 8.53
C LYS A 58 0.67 -5.04 8.57
N MET A 59 1.94 -5.04 8.98
CA MET A 59 2.71 -6.25 9.22
C MET A 59 3.42 -6.12 10.55
N ASP A 60 3.22 -7.13 11.39
CA ASP A 60 3.90 -7.28 12.67
C ASP A 60 4.58 -8.66 12.68
N ARG A 61 5.86 -8.71 13.05
CA ARG A 61 6.60 -9.97 13.18
C ARG A 61 7.72 -9.82 14.21
N ASP A 62 7.84 -10.82 15.06
CA ASP A 62 8.93 -10.90 16.03
C ASP A 62 10.30 -11.02 15.35
N GLY A 63 11.31 -10.53 16.04
CA GLY A 63 12.68 -10.65 15.61
C GLY A 63 13.17 -12.09 15.63
N THR A 64 13.93 -12.48 14.60
CA THR A 64 14.52 -13.81 14.52
C THR A 64 15.76 -13.96 15.40
N GLN A 65 16.26 -12.86 15.98
CA GLN A 65 17.47 -12.81 16.79
C GLN A 65 17.18 -12.11 18.12
N LYS A 66 17.32 -12.85 19.22
CA LYS A 66 17.04 -12.33 20.55
C LYS A 66 18.05 -11.28 20.99
N ASN A 67 17.55 -10.19 21.57
CA ASN A 67 18.41 -9.17 22.13
C ASN A 67 18.77 -9.48 23.59
N VAL A 68 20.04 -9.82 23.84
CA VAL A 68 20.55 -10.12 25.19
C VAL A 68 20.61 -8.91 26.12
N GLY A 69 20.51 -7.69 25.60
CA GLY A 69 20.51 -6.43 26.35
C GLY A 69 19.12 -5.95 26.77
N GLY A 70 18.06 -6.75 26.59
CA GLY A 70 16.69 -6.40 27.01
C GLY A 70 15.93 -5.43 26.11
N GLY A 71 16.49 -5.07 24.94
CA GLY A 71 15.81 -4.28 23.91
C GLY A 71 14.93 -5.14 22.99
N ARG A 72 14.34 -4.51 21.95
CA ARG A 72 13.57 -5.22 20.91
C ARG A 72 14.48 -6.24 20.20
N ASP A 73 13.91 -7.39 19.85
CA ASP A 73 14.62 -8.42 19.09
C ASP A 73 15.07 -7.88 17.72
N LEU A 74 16.23 -8.33 17.26
CA LEU A 74 16.77 -7.90 15.98
C LEU A 74 15.98 -8.56 14.84
N ARG A 75 15.78 -7.82 13.74
CA ARG A 75 14.98 -8.23 12.56
C ARG A 75 13.47 -8.38 12.82
N SER A 76 12.97 -7.72 13.87
CA SER A 76 11.53 -7.49 14.05
C SER A 76 10.98 -6.61 12.93
N LEU A 77 9.71 -6.79 12.57
CA LEU A 77 8.99 -5.92 11.62
C LEU A 77 7.76 -5.31 12.31
N ASP A 78 7.54 -4.03 12.05
CA ASP A 78 6.41 -3.23 12.54
C ASP A 78 6.15 -2.17 11.47
N ASP A 79 5.51 -2.61 10.38
CA ASP A 79 5.29 -1.81 9.19
C ASP A 79 3.80 -1.49 9.07
N TYR A 80 3.49 -0.23 8.79
CA TYR A 80 2.15 0.24 8.48
C TYR A 80 2.19 1.09 7.22
N ASN A 81 1.27 0.83 6.29
CA ASN A 81 1.13 1.61 5.08
C ASN A 81 -0.34 1.91 4.85
N SER A 82 -0.65 3.14 4.46
CA SER A 82 -1.98 3.49 3.98
C SER A 82 -1.89 4.41 2.78
N VAL A 83 -2.66 4.09 1.74
CA VAL A 83 -2.74 4.85 0.50
C VAL A 83 -4.18 5.21 0.23
N ILE A 84 -4.41 6.48 -0.09
CA ILE A 84 -5.68 6.98 -0.60
C ILE A 84 -5.44 7.57 -1.99
N THR A 85 -6.25 7.18 -2.96
CA THR A 85 -6.18 7.66 -4.33
C THR A 85 -7.55 8.14 -4.77
N LEU A 86 -7.60 9.31 -5.40
CA LEU A 86 -8.79 9.84 -6.06
C LEU A 86 -8.53 9.91 -7.57
N LEU A 87 -9.56 9.60 -8.35
CA LEU A 87 -9.55 9.66 -9.80
C LEU A 87 -10.78 10.43 -10.27
N TYR A 88 -10.56 11.56 -10.91
CA TYR A 88 -11.61 12.40 -11.48
C TYR A 88 -11.53 12.38 -13.02
N THR A 89 -12.64 12.02 -13.66
CA THR A 89 -12.78 11.84 -15.11
C THR A 89 -13.93 12.70 -15.65
N PRO A 90 -13.69 14.00 -15.94
CA PRO A 90 -14.73 14.89 -16.45
C PRO A 90 -15.38 14.38 -17.75
N ASN A 91 -14.58 13.74 -18.61
CA ASN A 91 -14.91 13.09 -19.88
C ASN A 91 -13.92 11.93 -20.13
N ASP A 92 -14.08 11.18 -21.22
CA ASP A 92 -13.27 9.99 -21.51
C ASP A 92 -11.80 10.30 -21.85
N GLU A 93 -11.49 11.55 -22.21
CA GLU A 93 -10.14 11.96 -22.64
C GLU A 93 -9.31 12.54 -21.49
N LEU A 94 -9.94 13.15 -20.49
CA LEU A 94 -9.28 13.83 -19.38
C LEU A 94 -9.39 13.04 -18.09
N ASN A 95 -8.24 12.73 -17.50
CA ASN A 95 -8.15 11.99 -16.24
C ASN A 95 -7.21 12.72 -15.27
N PHE A 96 -7.75 13.11 -14.11
CA PHE A 96 -6.97 13.70 -13.02
C PHE A 96 -6.84 12.70 -11.88
N LYS A 97 -5.61 12.32 -11.53
CA LYS A 97 -5.31 11.40 -10.42
C LYS A 97 -4.56 12.13 -9.31
N SER A 98 -5.03 12.01 -8.08
CA SER A 98 -4.28 12.40 -6.89
C SER A 98 -4.06 11.20 -5.98
N GLU A 99 -2.90 11.14 -5.32
CA GLU A 99 -2.48 10.02 -4.49
C GLU A 99 -1.80 10.56 -3.23
N LEU A 100 -2.21 10.04 -2.07
CA LEU A 100 -1.63 10.31 -0.78
C LEU A 100 -1.20 8.99 -0.15
N MET A 101 0.05 8.92 0.29
CA MET A 101 0.62 7.75 0.94
C MET A 101 1.13 8.13 2.34
N ILE A 102 0.81 7.28 3.30
CA ILE A 102 1.27 7.33 4.69
C ILE A 102 2.02 6.02 4.94
N VAL A 103 3.25 6.13 5.43
CA VAL A 103 4.15 5.02 5.78
C VAL A 103 4.78 5.25 7.14
#